data_AF-A0A9X3K4R5-F1
#
_entry.id   AF-A0A9X3K4R5-F1
#
_cell.length_a   1.000
_cell.length_b   1.000
_cell.length_c   1.000
_cell.angle_alpha   90.00
_cell.angle_beta   90.00
_cell.angle_gamma   90.00
#
_symmetry.space_group_name_H-M   'P 1'
#
loop_
_entity.id
_entity.type
_entity.pdbx_description
1 polymer ?
#
loop_
_entity_poly.entity_id
_entity_poly.type
_entity_poly.pdbx_seq_one_letter_code
_entity_poly.pdbx_strand_id
1 'polypeptide(L)'
;MSRKGSLLALRDRESTPSPATAEPEGRAAAPIAGSTGAGTGSSPVAPSRQGKKAMTGYFSPEMSFAMHMTARKHGMSLQDAMAEAFNDWLRKMGESPVGK
;
A
#
# COMPACT_ATOMS: atom_id res chain seq x y z
N MET A 1 -11.51 44.37 -13.75
CA MET A 1 -10.57 44.59 -14.87
C MET A 1 -9.17 44.13 -14.49
N SER A 2 -8.39 43.70 -15.49
CA SER A 2 -6.93 43.44 -15.47
C SER A 2 -6.43 42.16 -14.79
N ARG A 3 -5.41 41.46 -15.27
CA ARG A 3 -4.93 41.09 -16.62
C ARG A 3 -3.81 40.06 -16.36
N LYS A 4 -3.84 38.96 -17.15
CA LYS A 4 -2.81 37.94 -17.41
C LYS A 4 -1.38 38.20 -16.92
N GLY A 5 -0.76 37.15 -16.36
CA GLY A 5 0.69 36.93 -16.34
C GLY A 5 1.00 35.43 -16.46
N SER A 6 1.55 35.04 -17.61
CA SER A 6 1.82 33.66 -18.05
C SER A 6 3.07 33.08 -17.37
N LEU A 7 2.99 31.87 -16.78
CA LEU A 7 4.14 31.13 -16.23
C LEU A 7 4.79 30.17 -17.25
N LEU A 8 4.60 30.39 -18.56
CA LEU A 8 5.38 29.72 -19.61
C LEU A 8 6.88 30.10 -19.61
N ALA A 9 7.32 31.00 -18.72
CA ALA A 9 8.66 31.55 -18.67
C ALA A 9 9.71 30.74 -17.89
N LEU A 10 9.41 29.53 -17.40
CA LEU A 10 10.39 28.69 -16.69
C LEU A 10 10.62 27.34 -17.37
N ARG A 11 10.61 27.32 -18.71
CA ARG A 11 10.97 26.16 -19.53
C ARG A 11 12.43 26.15 -19.98
N ASP A 12 13.24 27.10 -19.54
CA ASP A 12 14.57 27.34 -20.11
C ASP A 12 15.62 27.54 -19.00
N ARG A 13 16.08 26.43 -18.42
CA ARG A 13 17.40 26.34 -17.80
C ARG A 13 17.87 24.90 -17.82
N GLU A 14 18.13 24.47 -19.04
CA GLU A 14 19.15 23.47 -19.30
C GLU A 14 20.49 24.01 -18.77
N SER A 15 21.12 23.28 -17.87
CA SER A 15 22.55 23.42 -17.55
C SER A 15 23.02 22.14 -16.88
N THR A 16 23.63 21.27 -17.68
CA THR A 16 24.72 20.36 -17.26
C THR A 16 26.04 21.09 -17.60
N PRO A 17 27.18 20.87 -16.88
CA PRO A 17 27.86 19.57 -16.82
C PRO A 17 28.48 19.15 -15.46
N SER A 18 28.80 17.85 -15.40
CA SER A 18 29.57 17.04 -14.41
C SER A 18 31.07 17.43 -14.32
N PRO A 19 31.99 16.78 -13.55
CA PRO A 19 31.88 15.73 -12.51
C PRO A 19 32.73 15.98 -11.22
N ALA A 20 32.42 15.29 -10.10
CA ALA A 20 33.43 14.94 -9.09
C ALA A 20 32.97 13.74 -8.24
N THR A 21 33.74 12.68 -8.34
CA THR A 21 33.80 11.41 -7.61
C THR A 21 33.30 11.43 -6.16
N ALA A 22 32.31 10.60 -5.87
CA ALA A 22 32.15 9.88 -4.59
C ALA A 22 31.15 8.73 -4.77
N GLU A 23 31.66 7.50 -4.90
CA GLU A 23 30.91 6.30 -4.48
C GLU A 23 31.11 6.15 -2.96
N PRO A 24 30.07 5.76 -2.19
CA PRO A 24 29.75 4.34 -2.08
C PRO A 24 28.25 4.00 -1.96
N GLU A 25 27.95 2.74 -2.26
CA GLU A 25 26.89 1.89 -1.70
C GLU A 25 25.45 2.44 -1.58
N GLY A 26 24.53 1.80 -2.33
CA GLY A 26 23.11 1.89 -2.00
C GLY A 26 22.23 1.48 -3.15
N ARG A 27 21.92 0.18 -3.22
CA ARG A 27 20.94 -0.41 -4.13
C ARG A 27 19.70 0.48 -4.24
N ALA A 28 19.46 0.99 -5.45
CA ALA A 28 18.35 1.86 -5.80
C ALA A 28 17.01 1.33 -5.26
N ALA A 29 16.52 1.98 -4.20
CA ALA A 29 15.12 1.94 -3.85
C ALA A 29 14.37 2.80 -4.87
N ALA A 30 13.67 2.16 -5.80
CA ALA A 30 12.61 2.84 -6.53
C ALA A 30 11.63 3.44 -5.51
N PRO A 31 11.20 4.71 -5.65
CA PRO A 31 10.23 5.27 -4.74
C PRO A 31 8.91 4.53 -4.95
N ILE A 32 8.57 3.63 -4.03
CA ILE A 32 7.20 3.20 -3.87
C ILE A 32 6.40 4.46 -3.54
N ALA A 33 5.54 4.85 -4.48
CA ALA A 33 4.65 5.98 -4.30
C ALA A 33 3.90 5.81 -2.98
N GLY A 34 4.25 6.63 -1.99
CA GLY A 34 3.52 6.74 -0.74
C GLY A 34 2.12 7.25 -1.06
N SER A 35 1.15 6.36 -1.12
CA SER A 35 -0.26 6.74 -1.02
C SER A 35 -0.60 6.91 0.47
N THR A 36 -0.05 7.97 1.05
CA THR A 36 -0.59 8.60 2.25
C THR A 36 -1.42 9.79 1.80
N GLY A 37 -2.74 9.67 1.90
CA GLY A 37 -3.63 10.81 2.07
C GLY A 37 -4.53 11.15 0.88
N ALA A 38 -5.83 11.09 1.17
CA ALA A 38 -6.86 11.99 0.63
C ALA A 38 -7.10 11.99 -0.89
N GLY A 39 -7.71 10.90 -1.37
CA GLY A 39 -8.61 10.97 -2.53
C GLY A 39 -10.03 11.24 -2.06
N THR A 40 -10.49 12.48 -2.14
CA THR A 40 -11.89 12.91 -1.95
C THR A 40 -12.78 12.41 -3.10
N GLY A 41 -12.96 11.10 -3.16
CA GLY A 41 -13.99 10.43 -3.94
C GLY A 41 -14.62 9.37 -3.06
N SER A 42 -15.79 9.68 -2.47
CA SER A 42 -16.60 8.70 -1.76
C SER A 42 -17.16 7.70 -2.77
N SER A 43 -16.32 6.75 -3.17
CA SER A 43 -16.78 5.57 -3.89
C SER A 43 -17.60 4.73 -2.90
N PRO A 44 -18.73 4.14 -3.36
CA PRO A 44 -19.55 3.31 -2.49
C PRO A 44 -18.70 2.27 -1.76
N VAL A 45 -18.79 2.26 -0.43
CA VAL A 45 -18.14 1.22 0.38
C VAL A 45 -18.77 -0.11 -0.01
N ALA A 46 -17.97 -1.00 -0.62
CA ALA A 46 -18.42 -2.33 -0.97
C ALA A 46 -19.08 -3.00 0.26
N PRO A 47 -20.20 -3.73 0.10
CA PRO A 47 -20.90 -4.34 1.23
C PRO A 47 -19.98 -5.17 2.15
N SER A 48 -18.97 -5.83 1.59
CA SER A 48 -17.96 -6.61 2.34
C SER A 48 -17.06 -5.80 3.28
N ARG A 49 -17.02 -4.47 3.12
CA ARG A 49 -16.18 -3.53 3.90
C ARG A 49 -16.98 -2.75 4.96
N GLN A 50 -18.32 -2.83 4.96
CA GLN A 50 -19.13 -2.14 5.96
C GLN A 50 -18.86 -2.73 7.35
N GLY A 51 -18.62 -1.87 8.35
CA GLY A 51 -18.29 -2.28 9.71
C GLY A 51 -16.88 -2.90 9.90
N LYS A 52 -16.07 -3.03 8.84
CA LYS A 52 -14.72 -3.62 8.91
C LYS A 52 -13.65 -2.54 8.82
N LYS A 53 -12.65 -2.59 9.70
CA LYS A 53 -11.47 -1.72 9.63
C LYS A 53 -10.41 -2.35 8.72
N ALA A 54 -9.84 -1.55 7.82
CA ALA A 54 -8.72 -1.99 7.01
C ALA A 54 -7.47 -2.14 7.89
N MET A 55 -6.82 -3.30 7.80
CA MET A 55 -5.49 -3.57 8.36
C MET A 55 -4.54 -3.83 7.18
N THR A 56 -3.43 -3.10 7.15
CA THR A 56 -2.41 -3.22 6.09
C THR A 56 -1.08 -3.63 6.72
N GLY A 57 -0.37 -4.54 6.05
CA GLY A 57 0.93 -5.04 6.47
C GLY A 57 1.78 -5.38 5.25
N TYR A 58 3.10 -5.31 5.42
CA TYR A 58 4.07 -5.65 4.38
C TYR A 58 4.41 -7.14 4.48
N PHE A 59 4.26 -7.86 3.37
CA PHE A 59 4.57 -9.27 3.24
C PHE A 59 5.49 -9.50 2.04
N SER A 60 6.26 -10.59 2.05
CA SER A 60 7.04 -10.94 0.87
C SER A 60 6.10 -11.27 -0.31
N PRO A 61 6.51 -10.97 -1.56
CA PRO A 61 5.71 -11.31 -2.74
C PRO A 61 5.37 -12.81 -2.82
N GLU A 62 6.32 -13.65 -2.44
CA GLU A 62 6.15 -15.11 -2.42
C GLU A 62 5.09 -15.55 -1.40
N MET A 63 5.12 -14.98 -0.19
CA MET A 63 4.12 -15.28 0.84
C MET A 63 2.72 -14.84 0.40
N SER A 64 2.59 -13.62 -0.14
CA SER A 64 1.32 -13.13 -0.67
C SER A 64 0.74 -14.08 -1.72
N PHE A 65 1.58 -14.52 -2.67
CA PHE A 65 1.17 -15.48 -3.69
C PHE A 65 0.71 -16.81 -3.09
N ALA A 66 1.51 -17.41 -2.22
CA ALA A 66 1.20 -18.68 -1.57
C ALA A 66 -0.11 -18.61 -0.79
N MET A 67 -0.33 -17.54 -0.01
CA MET A 67 -1.56 -17.34 0.76
C MET A 67 -2.79 -17.25 -0.14
N HIS A 68 -2.74 -16.47 -1.23
CA HIS A 68 -3.84 -16.36 -2.18
C HIS A 68 -4.14 -17.69 -2.87
N MET A 69 -3.11 -18.46 -3.25
CA MET A 69 -3.31 -19.77 -3.88
C MET A 69 -3.92 -20.78 -2.92
N THR A 70 -3.45 -20.83 -1.68
CA THR A 70 -3.98 -21.74 -0.65
C THR A 70 -5.42 -21.40 -0.32
N ALA A 71 -5.75 -20.13 -0.07
CA ALA A 71 -7.13 -19.73 0.21
C ALA A 71 -8.10 -20.17 -0.92
N ARG A 72 -7.69 -19.97 -2.18
CA ARG A 72 -8.47 -20.42 -3.35
C ARG A 72 -8.65 -21.93 -3.42
N LYS A 73 -7.62 -22.72 -3.13
CA LYS A 73 -7.70 -24.19 -3.08
C LYS A 73 -8.74 -24.67 -2.07
N HIS A 74 -8.87 -23.95 -0.95
CA HIS A 74 -9.85 -24.25 0.10
C HIS A 74 -11.20 -23.56 -0.11
N GLY A 75 -11.43 -22.89 -1.25
CA GLY A 75 -12.69 -22.20 -1.54
C GLY A 75 -12.97 -21.01 -0.62
N MET A 76 -11.94 -20.47 0.06
CA MET A 76 -12.05 -19.38 1.01
C MET A 76 -11.52 -18.08 0.41
N SER A 77 -12.05 -16.95 0.89
CA SER A 77 -11.39 -15.67 0.61
C SER A 77 -10.12 -15.54 1.45
N LEU A 78 -9.13 -14.79 0.97
CA LEU A 78 -7.93 -14.51 1.76
C LEU A 78 -8.28 -13.81 3.09
N GLN A 79 -9.31 -12.96 3.09
CA GLN A 79 -9.74 -12.26 4.29
C GLN A 79 -10.26 -13.24 5.35
N ASP A 80 -11.01 -14.27 4.94
CA ASP A 80 -11.54 -15.29 5.85
C ASP A 80 -10.41 -16.16 6.40
N ALA A 81 -9.49 -16.61 5.52
CA ALA A 81 -8.32 -17.39 5.92
C ALA A 81 -7.41 -16.62 6.90
N MET A 82 -7.22 -15.31 6.68
CA MET A 82 -6.46 -14.47 7.61
C MET A 82 -7.21 -14.24 8.93
N ALA A 83 -8.53 -14.04 8.89
CA ALA A 83 -9.33 -13.87 10.09
C ALA A 83 -9.30 -15.10 10.99
N GLU A 84 -9.36 -16.30 10.40
CA GLU A 84 -9.22 -17.57 11.13
C GLU A 84 -7.83 -17.69 11.77
N ALA A 85 -6.77 -17.44 11.01
CA ALA A 85 -5.40 -17.48 11.53
C ALA A 85 -5.17 -16.47 12.67
N PHE A 86 -5.73 -15.26 12.58
CA PHE A 86 -5.65 -14.26 13.64
C PHE A 86 -6.43 -14.69 14.89
N ASN A 87 -7.62 -15.27 14.72
CA ASN A 87 -8.40 -15.79 15.84
C ASN A 87 -7.67 -16.93 16.56
N ASP A 88 -7.02 -17.83 15.82
CA ASP A 88 -6.22 -18.90 16.41
C ASP A 88 -4.99 -18.38 17.15
N TRP A 89 -4.35 -17.33 16.62
CA TRP A 89 -3.28 -16.65 17.32
C TRP A 89 -3.77 -15.98 18.62
N LEU A 90 -4.90 -15.27 18.59
CA LEU A 90 -5.50 -14.66 19.79
C LEU A 90 -5.86 -15.72 20.84
N ARG A 91 -6.50 -16.82 20.44
CA ARG A 91 -6.80 -17.95 21.32
C ARG A 91 -5.56 -18.52 21.98
N LYS A 92 -4.49 -18.71 21.20
CA LYS A 92 -3.20 -19.20 21.70
C LYS A 92 -2.60 -18.27 22.75
N MET A 93 -2.84 -16.96 22.63
CA MET A 93 -2.37 -15.96 23.59
C MET A 93 -3.32 -15.77 24.79
N GLY A 94 -4.40 -16.55 24.88
CA GLY A 94 -5.39 -16.44 25.97
C GLY A 94 -6.40 -15.30 25.78
N GLU A 95 -6.39 -14.64 24.62
CA GLU A 95 -7.35 -13.61 24.26
C GLU A 95 -8.62 -14.25 23.67
N SER A 96 -9.78 -13.64 23.95
CA SER A 96 -11.05 -14.11 23.39
C SER A 96 -11.09 -13.83 21.87
N PRO A 97 -11.57 -14.78 21.03
CA PRO A 97 -11.65 -14.59 19.58
C PRO A 97 -12.46 -13.34 19.24
N VAL A 98 -11.95 -12.52 18.31
CA VAL A 98 -12.57 -11.24 17.95
C VAL A 98 -13.37 -11.41 16.65
N GLY A 99 -14.69 -11.56 16.80
CA GLY A 99 -15.66 -11.41 15.71
C GLY A 99 -16.05 -12.70 14.98
N LYS A 100 -17.33 -12.74 14.57
CA LYS A 100 -17.87 -13.59 13.49
C LYS A 100 -18.27 -12.65 12.35
#